data_AF-A0A318S5D5-F1
#
_entry.id   AF-A0A318S5D5-F1
#
_cell.length_a   1.000
_cell.length_b   1.000
_cell.length_c   1.000
_cell.angle_alpha   90.00
_cell.angle_beta   90.00
_cell.angle_gamma   90.00
#
_symmetry.space_group_name_H-M   'P 1'
#
loop_
_entity.id
_entity.type
_entity.pdbx_description
1 polymer ?
#
loop_
_entity_poly.entity_id
_entity_poly.type
_entity_poly.pdbx_seq_one_letter_code
_entity_poly.pdbx_strand_id
1 'polypeptide(L)'
;MIPRKPSFRSSSFMRLTVSLLAACLPPAPSAVANDNGIARMPTVAVMAGSLSNTRPQTPREAAAHVATPSSPIATPVDARALDTSSITAVVQNAAGVVNADAPIITLSAVRLPVVTGAAARLGVTIDRRGVTGPVTISLDGLPTGAKASSVVIPSAANTADVTVTATRGAPHSRPTTATLHARFEHGSVSRAVVVTVRGAAGSLDTTFGTAGVAVTKASLGESQANAMAVLPDGKIVVVGEAFGQLGDFMILRYDRDGILDSSFGTNGKVVVDFEGGRDVAEAVVVQPDGKVIVGGSASSSAASGRRESFAAVRLTSTGKLDASFGTNGKVTIAFPDSSVGKTHAVALQPDGKIVLGGEATFVASGVDFALARLTPTGTLDASFGTNGRVTTPVLTLSETDRIFALALQGDKIVAAGGGKFQVVRYTSNGALDSTFGSDGKVADVFGSSSSATSALVDRDGRVLLAGERDMNTVVVRLNTGGVLDTTFGSRGVVEVPLSSTNWDKAAALVSQTDGKIVVGGWVNEGQTSSGNFAVTRLTAGGALDATFGRGGTTITPVALDAKADFANAAALQSDDRIPAVRIVLAGARSADGLAVALTRYWP
;
A
#
# COMPACT_ATOMS: atom_id res chain seq x y z
N MET A 1 25.08 5.99 -61.34
CA MET A 1 23.88 5.14 -61.26
C MET A 1 23.06 5.57 -60.04
N ILE A 2 22.10 6.47 -60.23
CA ILE A 2 21.02 6.75 -59.27
C ILE A 2 19.79 7.08 -60.12
N PRO A 3 18.68 6.33 -60.01
CA PRO A 3 17.39 6.79 -60.50
C PRO A 3 16.33 6.88 -59.39
N ARG A 4 15.54 7.95 -59.51
CA ARG A 4 14.06 7.99 -59.42
C ARG A 4 13.33 7.77 -58.07
N LYS A 5 12.70 8.87 -57.61
CA LYS A 5 11.30 8.95 -57.10
C LYS A 5 10.29 8.46 -58.18
N PRO A 6 8.95 8.33 -57.98
CA PRO A 6 8.07 8.60 -56.81
C PRO A 6 6.92 7.56 -56.58
N SER A 7 6.05 7.81 -55.58
CA SER A 7 4.57 7.92 -55.69
C SER A 7 3.77 7.24 -54.57
N PHE A 8 2.70 7.89 -54.10
CA PHE A 8 1.31 7.38 -53.91
C PHE A 8 0.49 8.54 -53.30
N ARG A 9 -0.25 9.30 -54.14
CA ARG A 9 -1.71 9.27 -54.41
C ARG A 9 -2.60 9.82 -53.29
N SER A 10 -3.20 10.97 -53.59
CA SER A 10 -4.43 11.50 -53.01
C SER A 10 -5.67 10.89 -53.66
N SER A 11 -6.78 10.84 -52.93
CA SER A 11 -8.11 11.09 -53.50
C SER A 11 -9.02 11.70 -52.45
N SER A 12 -9.61 12.83 -52.83
CA SER A 12 -10.46 13.74 -52.07
C SER A 12 -11.95 13.48 -52.32
N PHE A 13 -12.78 14.10 -51.46
CA PHE A 13 -14.02 14.86 -51.75
C PHE A 13 -15.33 14.45 -51.06
N MET A 14 -15.82 15.40 -50.22
CA MET A 14 -17.17 16.01 -50.11
C MET A 14 -18.39 15.09 -49.82
N ARG A 15 -19.44 15.51 -49.08
CA ARG A 15 -20.02 16.86 -48.90
C ARG A 15 -20.96 16.90 -47.67
N LEU A 16 -21.10 18.14 -47.19
CA LEU A 16 -22.00 18.70 -46.18
C LEU A 16 -23.51 18.44 -46.42
N THR A 17 -24.30 18.35 -45.34
CA THR A 17 -25.59 19.06 -45.24
C THR A 17 -26.01 19.26 -43.77
N VAL A 18 -26.45 20.47 -43.47
CA VAL A 18 -27.02 20.98 -42.21
C VAL A 18 -28.45 21.42 -42.51
N SER A 19 -29.42 21.14 -41.62
CA SER A 19 -30.56 21.99 -41.20
C SER A 19 -31.49 21.16 -40.30
N LEU A 20 -31.73 21.47 -39.01
CA LEU A 20 -32.47 22.56 -38.31
C LEU A 20 -34.00 22.35 -38.16
N LEU A 21 -34.48 22.65 -36.94
CA LEU A 21 -35.87 22.83 -36.42
C LEU A 21 -36.67 21.55 -36.06
N ALA A 22 -37.48 21.48 -34.99
CA ALA A 22 -38.06 22.48 -34.08
C ALA A 22 -38.44 21.86 -32.71
N ALA A 23 -38.64 22.75 -31.72
CA ALA A 23 -39.16 22.48 -30.38
C ALA A 23 -40.66 22.20 -30.35
N CYS A 24 -41.14 21.44 -29.35
CA CYS A 24 -42.45 21.67 -28.72
C CYS A 24 -42.49 21.09 -27.28
N LEU A 25 -43.15 21.84 -26.40
CA LEU A 25 -43.31 21.66 -24.94
C LEU A 25 -44.65 20.93 -24.64
N PRO A 26 -45.06 20.70 -23.36
CA PRO A 26 -45.49 19.41 -22.80
C PRO A 26 -47.02 19.19 -22.84
N PRO A 27 -47.52 18.15 -22.14
CA PRO A 27 -48.65 18.40 -21.25
C PRO A 27 -48.54 17.72 -19.87
N ALA A 28 -48.92 18.46 -18.84
CA ALA A 28 -49.73 17.97 -17.72
C ALA A 28 -51.12 18.62 -17.89
N PRO A 29 -52.26 17.99 -17.50
CA PRO A 29 -52.59 17.89 -16.08
C PRO A 29 -53.45 16.66 -15.68
N SER A 30 -53.48 16.33 -14.40
CA SER A 30 -54.74 16.12 -13.65
C SER A 30 -54.45 15.87 -12.17
N ALA A 31 -55.05 16.72 -11.33
CA ALA A 31 -55.21 16.53 -9.90
C ALA A 31 -56.52 15.77 -9.66
N VAL A 32 -56.51 14.82 -8.72
CA VAL A 32 -57.70 14.46 -7.92
C VAL A 32 -57.26 14.33 -6.47
N ALA A 33 -58.01 15.02 -5.61
CA ALA A 33 -57.85 15.12 -4.17
C ALA A 33 -58.53 13.95 -3.42
N ASN A 34 -58.40 14.01 -2.09
CA ASN A 34 -59.15 13.30 -1.03
C ASN A 34 -58.46 12.01 -0.54
N ASP A 35 -58.40 11.67 0.74
CA ASP A 35 -58.71 12.37 2.00
C ASP A 35 -58.12 11.50 3.14
N ASN A 36 -57.83 12.14 4.26
CA ASN A 36 -57.87 11.67 5.66
C ASN A 36 -57.89 10.17 6.01
N GLY A 37 -57.01 9.77 6.94
CA GLY A 37 -57.13 8.47 7.63
C GLY A 37 -56.21 8.30 8.84
N ILE A 38 -56.50 9.02 9.92
CA ILE A 38 -55.93 8.82 11.27
C ILE A 38 -56.42 7.47 11.86
N ALA A 39 -55.51 6.64 12.36
CA ALA A 39 -55.75 5.71 13.50
C ALA A 39 -54.39 5.15 14.00
N ARG A 40 -53.85 5.66 15.10
CA ARG A 40 -53.97 5.13 16.48
C ARG A 40 -53.34 3.74 16.70
N MET A 41 -52.28 3.76 17.52
CA MET A 41 -51.73 2.63 18.29
C MET A 41 -52.79 1.89 19.11
N PRO A 42 -52.43 0.72 19.66
CA PRO A 42 -52.09 0.75 21.09
C PRO A 42 -50.79 0.01 21.46
N THR A 43 -50.25 0.52 22.56
CA THR A 43 -49.13 0.08 23.39
C THR A 43 -49.45 -1.21 24.19
N VAL A 44 -48.47 -1.66 25.00
CA VAL A 44 -48.50 -2.58 26.17
C VAL A 44 -47.79 -3.92 25.84
N ALA A 45 -46.84 -4.47 26.61
CA ALA A 45 -46.23 -4.13 27.88
C ALA A 45 -44.84 -4.78 28.04
N VAL A 46 -44.06 -4.16 28.92
CA VAL A 46 -42.87 -4.66 29.62
C VAL A 46 -43.23 -5.80 30.58
N MET A 47 -42.37 -6.81 30.68
CA MET A 47 -42.27 -7.68 31.86
C MET A 47 -40.79 -7.99 32.13
N ALA A 48 -40.30 -7.46 33.24
CA ALA A 48 -39.05 -7.86 33.88
C ALA A 48 -39.34 -9.05 34.82
N GLY A 49 -38.42 -10.02 34.86
CA GLY A 49 -38.46 -11.16 35.77
C GLY A 49 -37.06 -11.51 36.24
N SER A 50 -36.84 -11.35 37.54
CA SER A 50 -35.58 -11.50 38.26
C SER A 50 -35.35 -12.93 38.79
N LEU A 51 -34.05 -13.29 38.89
CA LEU A 51 -33.41 -14.14 39.91
C LEU A 51 -33.87 -15.61 40.08
N SER A 52 -32.94 -16.55 39.90
CA SER A 52 -32.54 -17.44 40.99
C SER A 52 -31.20 -18.13 40.74
N ASN A 53 -30.42 -18.18 41.80
CA ASN A 53 -29.04 -18.61 41.95
C ASN A 53 -29.04 -20.01 42.58
N THR A 54 -28.45 -21.02 41.93
CA THR A 54 -28.02 -22.27 42.63
C THR A 54 -26.83 -22.91 41.92
N ARG A 55 -25.67 -22.87 42.58
CA ARG A 55 -24.51 -23.73 42.36
C ARG A 55 -24.74 -25.06 43.10
N PRO A 56 -24.12 -26.18 42.68
CA PRO A 56 -22.95 -26.63 43.43
C PRO A 56 -21.83 -27.30 42.60
N GLN A 57 -20.61 -27.08 43.12
CA GLN A 57 -19.44 -27.96 43.19
C GLN A 57 -18.72 -28.49 41.92
N THR A 58 -17.42 -28.17 41.91
CA THR A 58 -16.32 -28.56 41.02
C THR A 58 -15.89 -30.03 41.16
N PRO A 59 -15.07 -30.53 40.22
CA PRO A 59 -13.68 -30.79 40.60
C PRO A 59 -12.64 -30.12 39.71
N ARG A 60 -11.50 -29.85 40.35
CA ARG A 60 -10.27 -29.25 39.85
C ARG A 60 -9.64 -30.06 38.70
N GLU A 61 -9.29 -29.38 37.62
CA GLU A 61 -8.03 -29.65 36.91
C GLU A 61 -7.34 -28.31 36.65
N ALA A 62 -6.06 -28.27 37.00
CA ALA A 62 -5.19 -27.12 36.86
C ALA A 62 -4.75 -27.01 35.40
N ALA A 63 -5.05 -25.89 34.74
CA ALA A 63 -4.38 -25.47 33.52
C ALA A 63 -3.66 -24.15 33.81
N ALA A 64 -2.34 -24.25 33.91
CA ALA A 64 -1.43 -23.13 33.93
C ALA A 64 -1.48 -22.37 32.59
N HIS A 65 -1.31 -21.05 32.67
CA HIS A 65 -0.91 -20.10 31.64
C HIS A 65 -0.81 -20.61 30.18
N VAL A 66 -1.67 -20.07 29.32
CA VAL A 66 -1.24 -19.55 28.01
C VAL A 66 -1.95 -18.23 27.80
N ALA A 67 -1.23 -17.12 28.00
CA ALA A 67 -1.65 -15.83 27.46
C ALA A 67 -1.67 -15.99 25.93
N THR A 68 -2.85 -15.93 25.32
CA THR A 68 -2.99 -15.90 23.87
C THR A 68 -2.33 -14.62 23.35
N PRO A 69 -1.33 -14.68 22.46
CA PRO A 69 -0.82 -13.48 21.83
C PRO A 69 -1.91 -12.93 20.91
N SER A 70 -2.31 -11.68 21.14
CA SER A 70 -2.97 -10.86 20.13
C SER A 70 -2.02 -10.71 18.95
N SER A 71 -2.18 -11.54 17.92
CA SER A 71 -1.38 -11.47 16.70
C SER A 71 -1.74 -10.22 15.89
N PRO A 72 -0.75 -9.50 15.34
CA PRO A 72 -1.02 -8.27 14.63
C PRO A 72 -1.62 -8.62 13.26
N ILE A 73 -2.74 -7.97 12.94
CA ILE A 73 -3.08 -7.49 11.58
C ILE A 73 -1.78 -6.95 10.96
N ALA A 74 -1.59 -6.96 9.63
CA ALA A 74 -0.44 -6.31 8.99
C ALA A 74 -0.31 -4.85 9.47
N THR A 75 0.35 -4.67 10.60
CA THR A 75 0.62 -3.41 11.26
C THR A 75 1.65 -2.75 10.36
N PRO A 76 1.54 -1.45 10.09
CA PRO A 76 2.69 -0.70 9.60
C PRO A 76 3.87 -1.10 10.47
N VAL A 77 4.95 -1.60 9.86
CA VAL A 77 6.14 -2.00 10.61
C VAL A 77 6.47 -0.85 11.54
N ASP A 78 6.42 -1.11 12.85
CA ASP A 78 6.58 -0.06 13.83
C ASP A 78 8.02 0.47 13.71
N ALA A 79 8.17 1.69 13.20
CA ALA A 79 9.47 2.37 13.17
C ALA A 79 10.07 2.50 14.58
N ARG A 80 9.26 2.39 15.64
CA ARG A 80 9.72 2.37 17.04
C ARG A 80 10.27 1.00 17.47
N ALA A 81 9.99 -0.09 16.75
CA ALA A 81 10.62 -1.40 16.96
C ALA A 81 12.05 -1.47 16.38
N LEU A 82 12.49 -0.43 15.66
CA LEU A 82 13.90 -0.21 15.27
C LEU A 82 14.70 0.46 16.39
N ASP A 83 14.21 0.38 17.63
CA ASP A 83 14.77 0.94 18.85
C ASP A 83 16.31 0.86 18.86
N THR A 84 16.93 2.05 18.90
CA THR A 84 18.36 2.27 19.02
C THR A 84 18.83 2.20 20.47
N SER A 85 18.12 1.46 21.32
CA SER A 85 18.47 1.27 22.73
C SER A 85 19.94 0.93 22.89
N SER A 86 20.56 1.68 23.78
CA SER A 86 21.98 1.72 24.09
C SER A 86 22.55 0.32 24.27
N ILE A 87 23.24 -0.22 23.25
CA ILE A 87 24.14 -1.35 23.46
C ILE A 87 25.27 -0.83 24.35
N THR A 88 25.31 -1.25 25.61
CA THR A 88 26.45 -1.06 26.51
C THR A 88 27.63 -1.80 25.92
N ALA A 89 28.58 -1.09 25.32
CA ALA A 89 29.80 -1.71 24.82
C ALA A 89 30.79 -1.81 25.98
N VAL A 90 31.05 -3.03 26.46
CA VAL A 90 32.24 -3.26 27.28
C VAL A 90 33.42 -3.38 26.32
N VAL A 91 34.45 -2.57 26.56
CA VAL A 91 35.61 -2.42 25.68
C VAL A 91 36.38 -3.74 25.56
N GLN A 92 36.70 -4.13 24.32
CA GLN A 92 37.73 -5.11 24.02
C GLN A 92 38.98 -4.37 23.55
N ASN A 93 40.15 -4.74 24.09
CA ASN A 93 41.43 -4.37 23.47
C ASN A 93 41.65 -5.20 22.18
N ALA A 94 42.70 -4.89 21.41
CA ALA A 94 43.04 -5.61 20.16
C ALA A 94 43.24 -7.14 20.32
N ALA A 95 43.25 -7.66 21.55
CA ALA A 95 43.36 -9.07 21.91
C ALA A 95 42.04 -9.69 22.42
N GLY A 96 40.91 -8.99 22.36
CA GLY A 96 39.60 -9.53 22.78
C GLY A 96 39.39 -9.63 24.29
N VAL A 97 40.27 -9.05 25.11
CA VAL A 97 40.14 -9.06 26.57
C VAL A 97 39.22 -7.92 27.01
N VAL A 98 38.19 -8.28 27.78
CA VAL A 98 37.27 -7.35 28.44
C VAL A 98 38.01 -6.69 29.60
N ASN A 99 38.43 -5.43 29.44
CA ASN A 99 39.02 -4.68 30.55
C ASN A 99 37.88 -4.05 31.37
N ALA A 100 37.68 -4.53 32.60
CA ALA A 100 36.64 -4.03 33.51
C ALA A 100 36.79 -2.52 33.78
N ASP A 101 38.01 -1.99 33.69
CA ASP A 101 38.36 -0.60 33.98
C ASP A 101 38.36 0.30 32.74
N ALA A 102 37.93 -0.18 31.57
CA ALA A 102 37.91 0.63 30.35
C ALA A 102 36.63 1.49 30.23
N PRO A 103 36.72 2.67 29.59
CA PRO A 103 35.60 3.60 29.52
C PRO A 103 34.49 3.06 28.62
N ILE A 104 33.23 3.18 29.03
CA ILE A 104 32.08 2.79 28.20
C ILE A 104 31.59 4.00 27.40
N ILE A 105 31.34 3.79 26.10
CA ILE A 105 30.64 4.77 25.26
C ILE A 105 29.19 4.35 25.07
N THR A 106 28.29 5.26 25.45
CA THR A 106 26.87 5.20 25.10
C THR A 106 26.56 6.27 24.08
N LEU A 107 25.79 5.91 23.05
CA LEU A 107 25.37 6.80 21.98
C LEU A 107 23.87 7.03 22.04
N SER A 108 23.42 8.24 21.72
CA SER A 108 21.98 8.55 21.61
C SER A 108 21.30 7.81 20.44
N ALA A 109 22.08 7.38 19.44
CA ALA A 109 21.65 6.55 18.33
C ALA A 109 22.83 5.80 17.70
N VAL A 110 22.58 4.63 17.12
CA VAL A 110 23.57 3.90 16.30
C VAL A 110 23.34 4.04 14.79
N ARG A 111 22.23 4.67 14.39
CA ARG A 111 21.88 4.99 13.02
C ARG A 111 21.50 6.47 12.95
N LEU A 112 22.27 7.26 12.21
CA LEU A 112 22.16 8.71 12.15
C LEU A 112 21.82 9.16 10.72
N PRO A 113 20.53 9.44 10.43
CA PRO A 113 20.16 10.07 9.17
C PRO A 113 20.52 11.56 9.21
N VAL A 114 21.16 12.06 8.16
CA VAL A 114 21.51 13.47 7.97
C VAL A 114 20.83 13.96 6.71
N VAL A 115 20.00 14.99 6.81
CA VAL A 115 19.34 15.59 5.65
C VAL A 115 20.35 16.43 4.86
N THR A 116 20.39 16.28 3.54
CA THR A 116 21.21 17.10 2.64
C THR A 116 20.99 18.59 2.90
N GLY A 117 22.08 19.34 3.11
CA GLY A 117 22.05 20.76 3.47
C GLY A 117 21.75 21.06 4.94
N ALA A 118 21.65 20.04 5.79
CA ALA A 118 21.37 20.18 7.22
C ALA A 118 22.42 19.48 8.09
N ALA A 119 22.20 19.53 9.40
CA ALA A 119 23.02 18.89 10.41
C ALA A 119 22.19 17.93 11.26
N ALA A 120 22.81 16.86 11.74
CA ALA A 120 22.27 15.96 12.74
C ALA A 120 23.21 15.89 13.94
N ARG A 121 22.66 15.66 15.13
CA ARG A 121 23.42 15.53 16.37
C ARG A 121 23.45 14.08 16.83
N LEU A 122 24.63 13.62 17.21
CA LEU A 122 24.87 12.35 17.87
C LEU A 122 25.34 12.64 19.29
N GLY A 123 24.48 12.38 20.27
CA GLY A 123 24.85 12.49 21.68
C GLY A 123 25.78 11.35 22.07
N VAL A 124 26.88 11.69 22.72
CA VAL A 124 27.90 10.77 23.21
C VAL A 124 28.00 10.92 24.72
N THR A 125 27.88 9.81 25.44
CA THR A 125 28.10 9.75 26.89
C THR A 125 29.25 8.79 27.18
N ILE A 126 30.19 9.23 28.00
CA ILE A 126 31.34 8.44 28.45
C ILE A 126 31.17 8.13 29.93
N ASP A 127 31.22 6.84 30.26
CA ASP A 127 31.55 6.39 31.60
C ASP A 127 33.07 6.35 31.76
N ARG A 128 33.60 7.17 32.68
CA ARG A 128 35.03 7.51 32.82
C ARG A 128 35.88 6.47 33.55
N ARG A 129 35.45 5.21 33.60
CA ARG A 129 36.27 4.12 34.17
C ARG A 129 37.64 4.09 33.48
N GLY A 130 38.70 4.17 34.27
CA GLY A 130 40.09 4.20 33.80
C GLY A 130 40.51 5.45 33.02
N VAL A 131 39.72 6.54 33.01
CA VAL A 131 40.04 7.77 32.24
C VAL A 131 39.81 9.03 33.08
N THR A 132 40.89 9.77 33.37
CA THR A 132 40.86 11.00 34.18
C THR A 132 40.99 12.29 33.35
N GLY A 133 41.52 12.21 32.13
CA GLY A 133 41.79 13.35 31.24
C GLY A 133 40.63 13.72 30.28
N PRO A 134 40.82 14.73 29.42
CA PRO A 134 39.87 15.03 28.35
C PRO A 134 39.80 13.87 27.34
N VAL A 135 38.63 13.70 26.72
CA VAL A 135 38.42 12.69 25.67
C VAL A 135 38.04 13.36 24.36
N THR A 136 38.81 13.12 23.32
CA THR A 136 38.53 13.63 21.97
C THR A 136 37.70 12.62 21.20
N ILE A 137 36.50 13.04 20.80
CA ILE A 137 35.61 12.30 19.92
C ILE A 137 35.84 12.73 18.47
N SER A 138 36.00 11.78 17.55
CA SER A 138 36.00 12.02 16.10
C SER A 138 35.19 10.94 15.37
N LEU A 139 34.68 11.26 14.18
CA LEU A 139 34.02 10.30 13.29
C LEU A 139 34.79 10.23 11.97
N ASP A 140 35.20 9.02 11.60
CA ASP A 140 35.89 8.72 10.35
C ASP A 140 35.01 7.82 9.46
N GLY A 141 35.23 7.83 8.14
CA GLY A 141 34.45 7.00 7.20
C GLY A 141 33.03 7.49 6.92
N LEU A 142 32.78 8.80 7.04
CA LEU A 142 31.49 9.39 6.71
C LEU A 142 31.17 9.29 5.20
N PRO A 143 29.88 9.20 4.83
CA PRO A 143 29.46 9.20 3.42
C PRO A 143 29.86 10.50 2.70
N THR A 144 29.97 10.42 1.37
CA THR A 144 30.34 11.56 0.52
C THR A 144 29.46 12.79 0.79
N GLY A 145 30.09 13.94 1.02
CA GLY A 145 29.41 15.20 1.31
C GLY A 145 29.01 15.40 2.77
N ALA A 146 29.13 14.38 3.62
CA ALA A 146 29.00 14.52 5.08
C ALA A 146 30.35 14.79 5.75
N LYS A 147 30.34 15.61 6.81
CA LYS A 147 31.50 15.96 7.63
C LYS A 147 31.13 16.07 9.10
N ALA A 148 32.07 15.80 9.98
CA ALA A 148 31.97 16.05 11.41
C ALA A 148 33.29 16.62 11.91
N SER A 149 33.22 17.61 12.80
CA SER A 149 34.40 18.10 13.52
C SER A 149 34.63 17.25 14.77
N SER A 150 35.89 17.13 15.17
CA SER A 150 36.20 16.51 16.46
C SER A 150 35.66 17.36 17.61
N VAL A 151 35.24 16.69 18.68
CA VAL A 151 34.69 17.32 19.87
C VAL A 151 35.46 16.83 21.08
N VAL A 152 35.89 17.74 21.94
CA VAL A 152 36.58 17.39 23.19
C VAL A 152 35.55 17.38 24.32
N ILE A 153 35.46 16.27 25.04
CA ILE A 153 34.75 16.16 26.31
C ILE A 153 35.77 16.48 27.42
N PRO A 154 35.70 17.67 28.06
CA PRO A 154 36.64 18.07 29.12
C PRO A 154 36.57 17.12 30.32
N SER A 155 37.64 17.03 31.11
CA SER A 155 37.73 16.12 32.26
C SER A 155 36.57 16.24 33.27
N ALA A 156 35.96 17.41 33.39
CA ALA A 156 34.82 17.69 34.27
C ALA A 156 33.44 17.31 33.68
N ALA A 157 33.37 16.81 32.44
CA ALA A 157 32.13 16.47 31.75
C ALA A 157 32.12 15.02 31.27
N ASN A 158 30.93 14.44 31.10
CA ASN A 158 30.76 13.07 30.62
C ASN A 158 30.02 12.99 29.29
N THR A 159 29.56 14.12 28.74
CA THR A 159 28.69 14.14 27.57
C THR A 159 29.10 15.21 26.58
N ALA A 160 28.93 14.93 25.29
CA ALA A 160 28.96 15.93 24.23
C ALA A 160 28.12 15.51 23.03
N ASP A 161 27.72 16.50 22.22
CA ASP A 161 27.10 16.27 20.92
C ASP A 161 28.15 16.34 19.82
N VAL A 162 28.24 15.29 19.01
CA VAL A 162 28.93 15.35 17.72
C VAL A 162 27.93 15.82 16.67
N THR A 163 28.25 16.93 16.00
CA THR A 163 27.44 17.43 14.89
C THR A 163 27.98 16.88 13.57
N VAL A 164 27.13 16.16 12.84
CA VAL A 164 27.40 15.70 11.47
C VAL A 164 26.61 16.57 10.51
N THR A 165 27.30 17.24 9.59
CA THR A 165 26.70 18.12 8.58
C THR A 165 26.78 17.50 7.20
N ALA A 166 25.70 17.53 6.42
CA ALA A 166 25.72 17.20 5.00
C ALA A 166 25.63 18.50 4.19
N THR A 167 26.52 18.69 3.22
CA THR A 167 26.47 19.88 2.34
C THR A 167 25.18 19.89 1.51
N ARG A 168 24.76 21.06 0.99
CA ARG A 168 23.54 21.20 0.18
C ARG A 168 23.55 20.36 -1.11
N GLY A 169 24.74 20.03 -1.62
CA GLY A 169 24.93 19.16 -2.79
C GLY A 169 25.36 17.74 -2.44
N ALA A 170 25.32 17.34 -1.16
CA ALA A 170 25.68 15.99 -0.77
C ALA A 170 24.72 14.98 -1.42
N PRO A 171 25.23 13.97 -2.15
CA PRO A 171 24.39 12.92 -2.71
C PRO A 171 23.75 12.11 -1.59
N HIS A 172 22.56 11.56 -1.84
CA HIS A 172 22.02 10.56 -0.92
C HIS A 172 22.95 9.36 -0.87
N SER A 173 23.09 8.76 0.30
CA SER A 173 23.99 7.63 0.50
C SER A 173 23.21 6.41 0.94
N ARG A 174 23.68 5.22 0.55
CA ARG A 174 23.30 4.01 1.24
C ARG A 174 23.78 4.07 2.71
N PRO A 175 23.24 3.24 3.60
CA PRO A 175 23.73 3.12 4.98
C PRO A 175 25.23 2.89 4.98
N THR A 176 25.99 3.86 5.51
CA THR A 176 27.46 3.85 5.48
C THR A 176 27.98 3.70 6.90
N THR A 177 28.79 2.66 7.14
CA THR A 177 29.42 2.44 8.44
C THR A 177 30.56 3.43 8.64
N ALA A 178 30.34 4.41 9.52
CA ALA A 178 31.37 5.28 10.04
C ALA A 178 31.91 4.72 11.37
N THR A 179 33.13 5.11 11.74
CA THR A 179 33.74 4.74 13.02
C THR A 179 33.87 5.97 13.89
N LEU A 180 33.20 5.94 15.04
CA LEU A 180 33.42 6.90 16.12
C LEU A 180 34.64 6.45 16.91
N HIS A 181 35.61 7.36 17.08
CA HIS A 181 36.79 7.16 17.90
C HIS A 181 36.70 8.08 19.13
N ALA A 182 36.88 7.53 20.33
CA ALA A 182 37.15 8.30 21.53
C ALA A 182 38.60 8.07 21.94
N ARG A 183 39.42 9.12 21.85
CA ARG A 183 40.86 9.09 22.14
C ARG A 183 41.12 9.84 23.45
N PHE A 184 41.90 9.23 24.33
CA PHE A 184 42.34 9.76 25.62
C PHE A 184 43.84 9.51 25.79
N GLU A 185 44.46 10.11 26.81
CA GLU A 185 45.92 10.18 26.97
C GLU A 185 46.65 8.84 26.80
N HIS A 186 46.07 7.75 27.30
CA HIS A 186 46.68 6.42 27.31
C HIS A 186 45.90 5.38 26.50
N GLY A 187 45.04 5.79 25.57
CA GLY A 187 44.31 4.81 24.76
C GLY A 187 43.20 5.38 23.89
N SER A 188 42.50 4.47 23.23
CA SER A 188 41.30 4.80 22.48
C SER A 188 40.31 3.65 22.49
N VAL A 189 39.04 4.00 22.36
CA VAL A 189 37.95 3.05 22.12
C VAL A 189 37.18 3.50 20.89
N SER A 190 36.66 2.54 20.12
CA SER A 190 35.97 2.84 18.87
C SER A 190 34.63 2.13 18.79
N ARG A 191 33.69 2.71 18.05
CA ARG A 191 32.35 2.17 17.86
C ARG A 191 31.82 2.47 16.46
N ALA A 192 31.20 1.48 15.83
CA ALA A 192 30.52 1.67 14.56
C ALA A 192 29.23 2.50 14.75
N VAL A 193 29.02 3.44 13.82
CA VAL A 193 27.79 4.23 13.68
C VAL A 193 27.40 4.19 12.22
N VAL A 194 26.14 3.89 11.92
CA VAL A 194 25.64 3.95 10.55
C VAL A 194 25.19 5.38 10.27
N VAL A 195 25.78 6.03 9.26
CA VAL A 195 25.39 7.36 8.81
C VAL A 195 24.76 7.25 7.42
N THR A 196 23.64 7.94 7.23
CA THR A 196 22.92 7.98 5.96
C THR A 196 22.64 9.42 5.58
N VAL A 197 23.15 9.87 4.44
CA VAL A 197 22.73 11.14 3.85
C VAL A 197 21.43 10.89 3.10
N ARG A 198 20.39 11.63 3.46
CA ARG A 198 19.06 11.52 2.87
C ARG A 198 18.53 12.86 2.39
N GLY A 199 17.50 12.83 1.57
CA GLY A 199 16.77 14.03 1.20
C GLY A 199 15.71 14.41 2.23
N ALA A 200 15.11 15.59 2.05
CA ALA A 200 13.97 16.05 2.84
C ALA A 200 12.74 15.14 2.62
N ALA A 201 11.75 15.23 3.50
CA ALA A 201 10.51 14.46 3.37
C ALA A 201 9.83 14.74 2.01
N GLY A 202 9.43 13.67 1.32
CA GLY A 202 8.83 13.69 -0.01
C GLY A 202 9.84 13.79 -1.16
N SER A 203 11.13 13.98 -0.89
CA SER A 203 12.13 13.90 -1.95
C SER A 203 12.39 12.46 -2.39
N LEU A 204 12.72 12.27 -3.67
CA LEU A 204 13.05 10.98 -4.24
C LEU A 204 14.36 10.44 -3.63
N ASP A 205 14.35 9.18 -3.17
CA ASP A 205 15.53 8.50 -2.67
C ASP A 205 16.40 8.02 -3.83
N THR A 206 17.33 8.87 -4.26
CA THR A 206 18.26 8.60 -5.37
C THR A 206 19.17 7.37 -5.22
N THR A 207 19.17 6.69 -4.06
CA THR A 207 19.91 5.43 -3.85
C THR A 207 19.12 4.18 -4.26
N PHE A 208 17.84 4.34 -4.58
CA PHE A 208 16.94 3.29 -5.05
C PHE A 208 17.03 3.13 -6.57
N GLY A 209 17.22 1.91 -7.05
CA GLY A 209 17.40 1.63 -8.48
C GLY A 209 18.47 2.54 -9.09
N THR A 210 18.12 3.20 -10.18
CA THR A 210 18.94 4.25 -10.81
C THR A 210 18.30 5.61 -10.54
N ALA A 211 18.99 6.44 -9.76
CA ALA A 211 18.55 7.80 -9.42
C ALA A 211 17.14 7.90 -8.82
N GLY A 212 16.72 6.87 -8.08
CA GLY A 212 15.43 6.82 -7.38
C GLY A 212 14.33 6.06 -8.13
N VAL A 213 14.65 5.52 -9.30
CA VAL A 213 13.71 4.80 -10.16
C VAL A 213 14.26 3.41 -10.49
N ALA A 214 13.45 2.38 -10.29
CA ALA A 214 13.72 1.04 -10.83
C ALA A 214 12.77 0.78 -11.99
N VAL A 215 13.29 0.36 -13.15
CA VAL A 215 12.50 0.04 -14.34
C VAL A 215 12.82 -1.40 -14.77
N THR A 216 11.79 -2.19 -15.08
CA THR A 216 11.97 -3.59 -15.50
C THR A 216 10.95 -3.96 -16.56
N LYS A 217 11.42 -4.55 -17.67
CA LYS A 217 10.58 -5.29 -18.61
C LYS A 217 10.51 -6.75 -18.17
N ALA A 218 9.31 -7.25 -17.89
CA ALA A 218 9.14 -8.59 -17.36
C ALA A 218 9.37 -9.68 -18.42
N SER A 219 8.85 -9.47 -19.63
CA SER A 219 9.00 -10.35 -20.79
C SER A 219 9.66 -9.62 -21.97
N LEU A 220 9.66 -10.25 -23.15
CA LEU A 220 10.03 -9.58 -24.42
C LEU A 220 8.98 -8.55 -24.86
N GLY A 221 7.76 -8.62 -24.31
CA GLY A 221 6.68 -7.68 -24.56
C GLY A 221 6.58 -6.59 -23.49
N GLU A 222 5.46 -5.88 -23.53
CA GLU A 222 5.11 -4.88 -22.54
C GLU A 222 4.87 -5.52 -21.16
N SER A 223 4.96 -4.73 -20.09
CA SER A 223 4.59 -5.17 -18.74
C SER A 223 4.13 -4.01 -17.88
N GLN A 224 3.19 -4.27 -16.98
CA GLN A 224 2.70 -3.27 -16.04
C GLN A 224 2.49 -3.86 -14.65
N ALA A 225 2.59 -3.00 -13.64
CA ALA A 225 2.32 -3.33 -12.25
C ALA A 225 0.95 -2.83 -11.82
N ASN A 226 0.19 -3.69 -11.15
CA ASN A 226 -1.16 -3.37 -10.65
C ASN A 226 -1.17 -3.32 -9.12
N ALA A 227 -0.38 -4.17 -8.44
CA ALA A 227 -0.27 -4.17 -6.99
C ALA A 227 1.15 -4.46 -6.50
N MET A 228 1.41 -4.17 -5.22
CA MET A 228 2.70 -4.36 -4.58
C MET A 228 2.54 -4.71 -3.10
N ALA A 229 3.46 -5.51 -2.57
CA ALA A 229 3.61 -5.76 -1.14
C ALA A 229 5.09 -5.69 -0.73
N VAL A 230 5.33 -5.28 0.52
CA VAL A 230 6.67 -5.28 1.13
C VAL A 230 6.78 -6.49 2.06
N LEU A 231 7.86 -7.25 1.92
CA LEU A 231 8.19 -8.39 2.79
C LEU A 231 8.81 -7.90 4.11
N PRO A 232 8.76 -8.70 5.19
CA PRO A 232 9.37 -8.35 6.47
C PRO A 232 10.86 -7.98 6.41
N ASP A 233 11.60 -8.49 5.42
CA ASP A 233 13.02 -8.21 5.20
C ASP A 233 13.28 -6.94 4.36
N GLY A 234 12.22 -6.19 4.03
CA GLY A 234 12.25 -4.97 3.24
C GLY A 234 12.30 -5.19 1.72
N LYS A 235 12.29 -6.45 1.24
CA LYS A 235 12.13 -6.74 -0.19
C LYS A 235 10.73 -6.36 -0.68
N ILE A 236 10.60 -6.15 -1.98
CA ILE A 236 9.36 -5.68 -2.59
C ILE A 236 8.90 -6.72 -3.60
N VAL A 237 7.66 -7.19 -3.51
CA VAL A 237 7.01 -7.98 -4.55
C VAL A 237 6.00 -7.12 -5.28
N VAL A 238 6.08 -7.13 -6.60
CA VAL A 238 5.17 -6.42 -7.51
C VAL A 238 4.45 -7.45 -8.37
N VAL A 239 3.15 -7.25 -8.56
CA VAL A 239 2.32 -8.12 -9.41
C VAL A 239 1.60 -7.31 -10.48
N GLY A 240 1.29 -7.95 -11.59
CA GLY A 240 0.58 -7.34 -12.71
C GLY A 240 0.50 -8.27 -13.91
N GLU A 241 0.68 -7.71 -15.09
CA GLU A 241 0.55 -8.43 -16.36
C GLU A 241 1.86 -8.35 -17.15
N ALA A 242 2.29 -9.50 -17.68
CA ALA A 242 3.29 -9.57 -18.72
C ALA A 242 2.58 -9.76 -20.06
N PHE A 243 2.63 -8.75 -20.91
CA PHE A 243 2.00 -8.82 -22.22
C PHE A 243 2.81 -9.75 -23.14
N GLY A 244 2.12 -10.75 -23.68
CA GLY A 244 2.61 -11.71 -24.66
C GLY A 244 1.58 -11.87 -25.78
N GLN A 245 1.43 -13.06 -26.35
CA GLN A 245 0.33 -13.31 -27.29
C GLN A 245 -1.05 -13.26 -26.61
N LEU A 246 -1.12 -13.64 -25.31
CA LEU A 246 -2.38 -13.69 -24.56
C LEU A 246 -2.35 -12.90 -23.23
N GLY A 247 -1.17 -12.74 -22.61
CA GLY A 247 -0.98 -12.00 -21.36
C GLY A 247 -1.07 -12.92 -20.14
N ASP A 248 -0.08 -12.89 -19.25
CA ASP A 248 0.02 -13.82 -18.12
C ASP A 248 0.23 -13.08 -16.78
N PHE A 249 -0.07 -13.74 -15.65
CA PHE A 249 0.28 -13.22 -14.33
C PHE A 249 1.79 -12.96 -14.27
N MET A 250 2.15 -11.73 -13.95
CA MET A 250 3.53 -11.34 -13.72
C MET A 250 3.76 -11.09 -12.24
N ILE A 251 4.85 -11.66 -11.71
CA ILE A 251 5.35 -11.37 -10.38
C ILE A 251 6.84 -11.05 -10.49
N LEU A 252 7.23 -9.88 -9.98
CA LEU A 252 8.61 -9.44 -9.87
C LEU A 252 8.97 -9.28 -8.39
N ARG A 253 10.19 -9.66 -8.01
CA ARG A 253 10.72 -9.32 -6.68
C ARG A 253 11.97 -8.47 -6.80
N TYR A 254 11.99 -7.38 -6.05
CA TYR A 254 13.13 -6.49 -5.89
C TYR A 254 13.71 -6.67 -4.50
N ASP A 255 15.01 -6.49 -4.39
CA ASP A 255 15.65 -6.24 -3.13
C ASP A 255 15.19 -4.90 -2.54
N ARG A 256 15.62 -4.64 -1.31
CA ARG A 256 15.25 -3.41 -0.63
C ARG A 256 15.77 -2.15 -1.30
N ASP A 257 16.74 -2.21 -2.20
CA ASP A 257 17.36 -1.06 -2.87
C ASP A 257 16.89 -0.92 -4.33
N GLY A 258 15.86 -1.66 -4.74
CA GLY A 258 15.22 -1.54 -6.06
C GLY A 258 15.96 -2.30 -7.16
N ILE A 259 16.86 -3.21 -6.81
CA ILE A 259 17.52 -4.11 -7.74
C ILE A 259 16.72 -5.42 -7.80
N LEU A 260 16.57 -6.00 -8.99
CA LEU A 260 15.81 -7.24 -9.16
C LEU A 260 16.50 -8.40 -8.39
N ASP A 261 15.74 -9.12 -7.56
CA ASP A 261 16.26 -10.16 -6.67
C ASP A 261 16.46 -11.48 -7.42
N SER A 262 17.70 -11.77 -7.80
CA SER A 262 18.05 -12.98 -8.56
C SER A 262 17.75 -14.31 -7.84
N SER A 263 17.47 -14.29 -6.52
CA SER A 263 17.12 -15.49 -5.75
C SER A 263 15.63 -15.87 -5.84
N PHE A 264 14.81 -15.09 -6.53
CA PHE A 264 13.38 -15.33 -6.68
C PHE A 264 13.01 -15.80 -8.09
N GLY A 265 12.33 -16.93 -8.20
CA GLY A 265 11.92 -17.48 -9.50
C GLY A 265 13.12 -17.61 -10.45
N THR A 266 12.97 -17.08 -11.67
CA THR A 266 14.05 -16.99 -12.65
C THR A 266 14.53 -15.55 -12.74
N ASN A 267 15.68 -15.25 -12.11
CA ASN A 267 16.29 -13.91 -12.10
C ASN A 267 15.34 -12.81 -11.57
N GLY A 268 14.59 -13.09 -10.51
CA GLY A 268 13.65 -12.17 -9.87
C GLY A 268 12.27 -12.11 -10.50
N LYS A 269 11.96 -13.05 -11.41
CA LYS A 269 10.73 -13.07 -12.20
C LYS A 269 9.99 -14.39 -12.07
N VAL A 270 8.68 -14.31 -11.99
CA VAL A 270 7.77 -15.44 -12.12
C VAL A 270 6.65 -15.02 -13.05
N VAL A 271 6.35 -15.87 -14.03
CA VAL A 271 5.20 -15.73 -14.92
C VAL A 271 4.33 -16.96 -14.75
N VAL A 272 3.03 -16.77 -14.58
CA VAL A 272 2.09 -17.89 -14.39
C VAL A 272 0.95 -17.79 -15.39
N ASP A 273 0.89 -18.78 -16.27
CA ASP A 273 -0.27 -19.09 -17.11
C ASP A 273 -1.19 -20.07 -16.36
N PHE A 274 -2.50 -19.89 -16.45
CA PHE A 274 -3.51 -20.78 -15.88
C PHE A 274 -4.04 -21.78 -16.91
N GLU A 275 -4.78 -21.29 -17.91
CA GLU A 275 -5.55 -22.10 -18.86
C GLU A 275 -5.31 -21.69 -20.32
N GLY A 276 -4.13 -21.12 -20.59
CA GLY A 276 -3.70 -20.72 -21.94
C GLY A 276 -4.54 -19.59 -22.53
N GLY A 277 -5.13 -18.75 -21.69
CA GLY A 277 -5.82 -17.51 -22.07
C GLY A 277 -5.09 -16.30 -21.52
N ARG A 278 -5.82 -15.18 -21.37
CA ARG A 278 -5.30 -13.98 -20.71
C ARG A 278 -5.45 -14.09 -19.20
N ASP A 279 -4.38 -13.90 -18.47
CA ASP A 279 -4.34 -13.89 -17.01
C ASP A 279 -3.74 -12.57 -16.49
N VAL A 280 -4.42 -11.93 -15.53
CA VAL A 280 -4.01 -10.64 -14.96
C VAL A 280 -3.94 -10.73 -13.45
N ALA A 281 -2.76 -10.49 -12.86
CA ALA A 281 -2.62 -10.37 -11.42
C ALA A 281 -2.97 -8.94 -10.97
N GLU A 282 -3.87 -8.80 -10.01
CA GLU A 282 -4.40 -7.50 -9.57
C GLU A 282 -4.09 -7.19 -8.11
N ALA A 283 -3.86 -8.21 -7.28
CA ALA A 283 -3.64 -8.03 -5.85
C ALA A 283 -2.62 -9.01 -5.30
N VAL A 284 -1.94 -8.60 -4.23
CA VAL A 284 -0.91 -9.40 -3.56
C VAL A 284 -0.93 -9.18 -2.06
N VAL A 285 -0.78 -10.26 -1.30
CA VAL A 285 -0.57 -10.21 0.16
C VAL A 285 0.55 -11.17 0.56
N VAL A 286 1.27 -10.82 1.62
CA VAL A 286 2.36 -11.64 2.19
C VAL A 286 1.84 -12.34 3.44
N GLN A 287 2.02 -13.66 3.50
CA GLN A 287 1.69 -14.46 4.68
C GLN A 287 2.79 -14.34 5.74
N PRO A 288 2.48 -14.57 7.04
CA PRO A 288 3.47 -14.49 8.12
C PRO A 288 4.69 -15.41 7.94
N ASP A 289 4.54 -16.52 7.22
CA ASP A 289 5.61 -17.47 6.91
C ASP A 289 6.48 -17.05 5.70
N GLY A 290 6.23 -15.86 5.15
CA GLY A 290 6.95 -15.31 4.00
C GLY A 290 6.49 -15.85 2.64
N LYS A 291 5.45 -16.68 2.60
CA LYS A 291 4.79 -17.03 1.33
C LYS A 291 3.98 -15.85 0.79
N VAL A 292 3.76 -15.85 -0.52
CA VAL A 292 3.05 -14.77 -1.22
C VAL A 292 1.79 -15.33 -1.85
N ILE A 293 0.65 -14.70 -1.57
CA ILE A 293 -0.61 -14.95 -2.27
C ILE A 293 -0.80 -13.85 -3.31
N VAL A 294 -1.08 -14.24 -4.54
CA VAL A 294 -1.42 -13.33 -5.63
C VAL A 294 -2.80 -13.67 -6.15
N GLY A 295 -3.67 -12.68 -6.25
CA GLY A 295 -5.03 -12.81 -6.76
C GLY A 295 -5.25 -11.97 -8.02
N GLY A 296 -6.19 -12.40 -8.85
CA GLY A 296 -6.49 -11.74 -10.11
C GLY A 296 -7.59 -12.47 -10.90
N SER A 297 -7.52 -12.38 -12.22
CA SER A 297 -8.46 -13.06 -13.13
C SER A 297 -7.72 -13.94 -14.12
N ALA A 298 -8.23 -15.14 -14.34
CA ALA A 298 -7.77 -16.03 -15.40
C ALA A 298 -8.87 -16.24 -16.43
N SER A 299 -8.50 -16.39 -17.70
CA SER A 299 -9.44 -16.73 -18.77
C SER A 299 -9.05 -18.03 -19.47
N SER A 300 -10.06 -18.84 -19.80
CA SER A 300 -9.86 -20.04 -20.62
C SER A 300 -9.95 -19.67 -22.10
N SER A 301 -9.07 -20.23 -22.94
CA SER A 301 -9.16 -20.11 -24.41
C SER A 301 -10.18 -21.08 -25.04
N ALA A 302 -11.10 -21.64 -24.25
CA ALA A 302 -12.02 -22.69 -24.69
C ALA A 302 -12.98 -22.26 -25.82
N ALA A 303 -13.34 -23.23 -26.68
CA ALA A 303 -14.24 -23.05 -27.84
C ALA A 303 -15.67 -22.59 -27.47
N SER A 304 -16.07 -22.68 -26.20
CA SER A 304 -17.38 -22.28 -25.68
C SER A 304 -17.50 -20.79 -25.32
N GLY A 305 -16.49 -19.99 -25.65
CA GLY A 305 -16.43 -18.55 -25.37
C GLY A 305 -15.51 -18.24 -24.19
N ARG A 306 -14.86 -17.07 -24.22
CA ARG A 306 -13.97 -16.60 -23.14
C ARG A 306 -14.79 -16.43 -21.86
N ARG A 307 -14.46 -17.21 -20.84
CA ARG A 307 -14.97 -17.05 -19.48
C ARG A 307 -13.82 -16.60 -18.59
N GLU A 308 -14.02 -15.48 -17.90
CA GLU A 308 -13.09 -14.99 -16.89
C GLU A 308 -13.54 -15.50 -15.51
N SER A 309 -12.58 -16.02 -14.75
CA SER A 309 -12.79 -16.52 -13.39
C SER A 309 -11.85 -15.82 -12.41
N PHE A 310 -12.26 -15.78 -11.14
CA PHE A 310 -11.33 -15.43 -10.07
C PHE A 310 -10.18 -16.42 -10.10
N ALA A 311 -8.96 -15.93 -9.92
CA ALA A 311 -7.75 -16.73 -9.93
C ALA A 311 -6.86 -16.34 -8.75
N ALA A 312 -6.20 -17.33 -8.15
CA ALA A 312 -5.20 -17.11 -7.13
C ALA A 312 -4.04 -18.11 -7.25
N VAL A 313 -2.84 -17.64 -6.94
CA VAL A 313 -1.66 -18.49 -6.78
C VAL A 313 -0.99 -18.27 -5.43
N ARG A 314 -0.34 -19.31 -4.92
CA ARG A 314 0.60 -19.18 -3.80
C ARG A 314 2.02 -19.46 -4.25
N LEU A 315 2.93 -18.55 -3.93
CA LEU A 315 4.36 -18.70 -4.13
C LEU A 315 5.08 -18.91 -2.80
N THR A 316 6.11 -19.74 -2.82
CA THR A 316 7.08 -19.84 -1.73
C THR A 316 7.92 -18.57 -1.61
N SER A 317 8.69 -18.44 -0.54
CA SER A 317 9.67 -17.36 -0.37
C SER A 317 10.79 -17.36 -1.42
N THR A 318 10.89 -18.38 -2.26
CA THR A 318 11.83 -18.46 -3.39
C THR A 318 11.16 -18.25 -4.75
N GLY A 319 9.85 -17.97 -4.79
CA GLY A 319 9.11 -17.71 -6.02
C GLY A 319 8.69 -18.96 -6.79
N LYS A 320 8.76 -20.14 -6.17
CA LYS A 320 8.18 -21.37 -6.75
C LYS A 320 6.70 -21.45 -6.40
N LEU A 321 5.87 -22.01 -7.27
CA LEU A 321 4.49 -22.35 -6.92
C LEU A 321 4.47 -23.34 -5.74
N ASP A 322 3.66 -23.04 -4.74
CA ASP A 322 3.50 -23.89 -3.57
C ASP A 322 2.48 -25.00 -3.85
N ALA A 323 2.96 -26.21 -4.10
CA ALA A 323 2.13 -27.37 -4.44
C ALA A 323 1.11 -27.76 -3.35
N SER A 324 1.23 -27.25 -2.11
CA SER A 324 0.25 -27.46 -1.04
C SER A 324 -0.98 -26.54 -1.10
N PHE A 325 -1.04 -25.65 -2.09
CA PHE A 325 -2.15 -24.71 -2.28
C PHE A 325 -2.96 -25.07 -3.53
N GLY A 326 -4.26 -25.29 -3.37
CA GLY A 326 -5.16 -25.61 -4.47
C GLY A 326 -4.66 -26.81 -5.27
N THR A 327 -4.60 -26.66 -6.60
CA THR A 327 -3.99 -27.63 -7.50
C THR A 327 -2.67 -27.07 -8.02
N ASN A 328 -1.56 -27.68 -7.61
CA ASN A 328 -0.19 -27.27 -8.02
C ASN A 328 0.12 -25.78 -7.78
N GLY A 329 -0.39 -25.22 -6.68
CA GLY A 329 -0.18 -23.82 -6.31
C GLY A 329 -1.17 -22.83 -6.91
N LYS A 330 -2.20 -23.32 -7.61
CA LYS A 330 -3.19 -22.51 -8.35
C LYS A 330 -4.63 -22.82 -7.92
N VAL A 331 -5.49 -21.81 -7.99
CA VAL A 331 -6.92 -21.91 -7.76
C VAL A 331 -7.65 -21.04 -8.78
N THR A 332 -8.68 -21.58 -9.42
CA THR A 332 -9.68 -20.82 -10.21
C THR A 332 -11.06 -20.98 -9.58
N ILE A 333 -11.84 -19.91 -9.56
CA ILE A 333 -13.16 -19.86 -8.92
C ILE A 333 -14.14 -19.20 -9.89
N ALA A 334 -15.08 -19.99 -10.40
CA ALA A 334 -16.23 -19.47 -11.14
C ALA A 334 -17.37 -19.10 -10.18
N PHE A 335 -18.17 -18.11 -10.59
CA PHE A 335 -19.47 -17.81 -10.01
C PHE A 335 -20.55 -18.42 -10.90
N PRO A 336 -21.41 -19.32 -10.37
CA PRO A 336 -22.50 -19.91 -11.16
C PRO A 336 -23.37 -18.83 -11.81
N ASP A 337 -23.80 -19.04 -13.06
CA ASP A 337 -24.65 -18.13 -13.84
C ASP A 337 -24.07 -16.75 -14.16
N SER A 338 -22.82 -16.48 -13.76
CA SER A 338 -22.08 -15.29 -14.16
C SER A 338 -21.43 -15.46 -15.53
N SER A 339 -21.42 -14.39 -16.32
CA SER A 339 -20.67 -14.31 -17.59
C SER A 339 -19.21 -13.90 -17.41
N VAL A 340 -18.88 -13.20 -16.31
CA VAL A 340 -17.54 -12.66 -16.01
C VAL A 340 -17.29 -12.73 -14.50
N GLY A 341 -16.14 -13.24 -14.08
CA GLY A 341 -15.66 -13.12 -12.70
C GLY A 341 -14.23 -12.59 -12.68
N LYS A 342 -14.00 -11.41 -12.09
CA LYS A 342 -12.65 -10.85 -11.92
C LYS A 342 -12.36 -10.53 -10.47
N THR A 343 -11.16 -10.87 -10.00
CA THR A 343 -10.65 -10.44 -8.69
C THR A 343 -9.80 -9.20 -8.87
N HIS A 344 -9.98 -8.19 -8.02
CA HIS A 344 -9.10 -7.02 -7.95
C HIS A 344 -8.45 -6.84 -6.58
N ALA A 345 -8.92 -7.53 -5.55
CA ALA A 345 -8.45 -7.37 -4.18
C ALA A 345 -8.26 -8.72 -3.48
N VAL A 346 -7.29 -8.77 -2.57
CA VAL A 346 -7.01 -9.92 -1.69
C VAL A 346 -6.81 -9.41 -0.27
N ALA A 347 -7.42 -10.07 0.70
CA ALA A 347 -7.15 -9.86 2.12
C ALA A 347 -6.80 -11.18 2.82
N LEU A 348 -5.81 -11.15 3.71
CA LEU A 348 -5.43 -12.28 4.55
C LEU A 348 -6.03 -12.10 5.95
N GLN A 349 -6.86 -13.05 6.37
CA GLN A 349 -7.44 -13.07 7.72
C GLN A 349 -6.43 -13.62 8.75
N PRO A 350 -6.55 -13.26 10.04
CA PRO A 350 -5.62 -13.71 11.09
C PRO A 350 -5.53 -15.22 11.27
N ASP A 351 -6.58 -15.95 10.91
CA ASP A 351 -6.64 -17.43 10.94
C ASP A 351 -6.02 -18.08 9.69
N GLY A 352 -5.42 -17.28 8.81
CA GLY A 352 -4.78 -17.73 7.57
C GLY A 352 -5.75 -17.93 6.40
N LYS A 353 -7.05 -17.71 6.57
CA LYS A 353 -8.00 -17.71 5.46
C LYS A 353 -7.76 -16.52 4.53
N ILE A 354 -8.08 -16.70 3.26
CA ILE A 354 -7.79 -15.73 2.20
C ILE A 354 -9.12 -15.30 1.59
N VAL A 355 -9.40 -14.01 1.58
CA VAL A 355 -10.60 -13.44 0.94
C VAL A 355 -10.18 -12.79 -0.37
N LEU A 356 -10.80 -13.21 -1.45
CA LEU A 356 -10.71 -12.60 -2.78
C LEU A 356 -11.94 -11.72 -2.98
N GLY A 357 -11.76 -10.55 -3.57
CA GLY A 357 -12.84 -9.61 -3.86
C GLY A 357 -12.72 -9.00 -5.26
N GLY A 358 -13.85 -8.83 -5.94
CA GLY A 358 -13.92 -8.15 -7.22
C GLY A 358 -15.36 -8.07 -7.73
N GLU A 359 -15.60 -8.53 -8.96
CA GLU A 359 -16.90 -8.43 -9.64
C GLU A 359 -17.40 -9.77 -10.18
N ALA A 360 -18.72 -9.94 -10.22
CA ALA A 360 -19.40 -10.96 -11.00
C ALA A 360 -20.54 -10.34 -11.83
N THR A 361 -20.69 -10.75 -13.09
CA THR A 361 -21.69 -10.16 -14.00
C THR A 361 -22.82 -11.13 -14.30
N PHE A 362 -24.04 -10.75 -13.93
CA PHE A 362 -25.27 -11.51 -14.14
C PHE A 362 -26.23 -10.78 -15.08
N VAL A 363 -27.01 -11.54 -15.85
CA VAL A 363 -28.07 -10.96 -16.69
C VAL A 363 -29.14 -10.26 -15.84
N ALA A 364 -29.44 -10.80 -14.67
CA ALA A 364 -30.54 -10.33 -13.83
C ALA A 364 -30.21 -9.08 -12.98
N SER A 365 -28.95 -8.89 -12.58
CA SER A 365 -28.54 -7.83 -11.64
C SER A 365 -27.45 -6.90 -12.18
N GLY A 366 -26.84 -7.22 -13.34
CA GLY A 366 -25.70 -6.47 -13.85
C GLY A 366 -24.39 -6.93 -13.21
N VAL A 367 -23.48 -5.99 -12.99
CA VAL A 367 -22.21 -6.20 -12.28
C VAL A 367 -22.48 -6.06 -10.78
N ASP A 368 -22.15 -7.11 -10.02
CA ASP A 368 -22.31 -7.17 -8.56
C ASP A 368 -20.95 -7.31 -7.87
N PHE A 369 -20.86 -6.81 -6.61
CA PHE A 369 -19.75 -7.15 -5.73
C PHE A 369 -19.67 -8.66 -5.58
N ALA A 370 -18.48 -9.24 -5.75
CA ALA A 370 -18.26 -10.67 -5.62
C ALA A 370 -17.08 -10.95 -4.67
N LEU A 371 -17.28 -11.83 -3.70
CA LEU A 371 -16.25 -12.31 -2.80
C LEU A 371 -16.18 -13.84 -2.83
N ALA A 372 -14.97 -14.37 -2.70
CA ALA A 372 -14.73 -15.78 -2.44
C ALA A 372 -13.76 -15.92 -1.28
N ARG A 373 -14.00 -16.89 -0.38
CA ARG A 373 -13.06 -17.20 0.69
C ARG A 373 -12.43 -18.57 0.51
N LEU A 374 -11.11 -18.60 0.61
CA LEU A 374 -10.30 -19.80 0.59
C LEU A 374 -9.79 -20.12 1.99
N THR A 375 -9.69 -21.41 2.29
CA THR A 375 -8.93 -21.94 3.42
C THR A 375 -7.43 -21.69 3.22
N PRO A 376 -6.59 -21.87 4.27
CA PRO A 376 -5.14 -21.78 4.11
C PRO A 376 -4.56 -22.77 3.09
N THR A 377 -5.27 -23.83 2.70
CA THR A 377 -4.82 -24.79 1.67
C THR A 377 -5.35 -24.47 0.28
N GLY A 378 -6.10 -23.38 0.10
CA GLY A 378 -6.62 -22.96 -1.20
C GLY A 378 -7.92 -23.64 -1.63
N THR A 379 -8.57 -24.39 -0.74
CA THR A 379 -9.94 -24.89 -0.99
C THR A 379 -10.96 -23.81 -0.64
N LEU A 380 -12.13 -23.80 -1.29
CA LEU A 380 -13.22 -22.89 -0.91
C LEU A 380 -13.71 -23.18 0.52
N ASP A 381 -13.86 -22.13 1.32
CA ASP A 381 -14.37 -22.23 2.69
C ASP A 381 -15.90 -22.25 2.70
N ALA A 382 -16.49 -23.44 2.82
CA ALA A 382 -17.95 -23.62 2.83
C ALA A 382 -18.68 -22.88 3.96
N SER A 383 -17.99 -22.40 4.99
CA SER A 383 -18.58 -21.59 6.08
C SER A 383 -18.78 -20.11 5.72
N PHE A 384 -18.36 -19.68 4.53
CA PHE A 384 -18.48 -18.31 4.04
C PHE A 384 -19.58 -18.18 2.98
N GLY A 385 -20.59 -17.35 3.26
CA GLY A 385 -21.71 -17.12 2.37
C GLY A 385 -22.34 -18.43 1.91
N THR A 386 -22.51 -18.57 0.59
CA THR A 386 -23.02 -19.79 -0.04
C THR A 386 -21.87 -20.55 -0.69
N ASN A 387 -21.43 -21.65 -0.05
CA ASN A 387 -20.35 -22.51 -0.56
C ASN A 387 -19.04 -21.74 -0.84
N GLY A 388 -18.66 -20.84 0.06
CA GLY A 388 -17.43 -20.06 -0.04
C GLY A 388 -17.54 -18.79 -0.86
N ARG A 389 -18.75 -18.39 -1.27
CA ARG A 389 -19.00 -17.25 -2.16
C ARG A 389 -20.05 -16.30 -1.61
N VAL A 390 -19.89 -15.02 -1.92
CA VAL A 390 -20.87 -13.97 -1.69
C VAL A 390 -20.99 -13.15 -2.97
N THR A 391 -22.21 -12.86 -3.38
CA THR A 391 -22.51 -11.82 -4.38
C THR A 391 -23.43 -10.80 -3.75
N THR A 392 -23.25 -9.52 -4.09
CA THR A 392 -24.04 -8.44 -3.49
C THR A 392 -24.30 -7.36 -4.54
N PRO A 393 -25.54 -7.24 -5.03
CA PRO A 393 -25.96 -6.05 -5.77
C PRO A 393 -25.96 -4.87 -4.79
N VAL A 394 -25.03 -3.94 -4.98
CA VAL A 394 -24.93 -2.72 -4.16
C VAL A 394 -25.95 -1.71 -4.65
N LEU A 395 -25.99 -1.50 -5.98
CA LEU A 395 -26.99 -0.70 -6.67
C LEU A 395 -27.79 -1.60 -7.63
N THR A 396 -29.05 -1.26 -7.85
CA THR A 396 -29.93 -2.03 -8.75
C THR A 396 -29.46 -1.91 -10.20
N LEU A 397 -29.24 -3.05 -10.87
CA LEU A 397 -28.83 -3.12 -12.30
C LEU A 397 -27.57 -2.29 -12.59
N SER A 398 -26.60 -2.34 -11.67
CA SER A 398 -25.37 -1.57 -11.79
C SER A 398 -24.44 -2.14 -12.85
N GLU A 399 -23.67 -1.27 -13.49
CA GLU A 399 -22.52 -1.67 -14.32
C GLU A 399 -21.19 -1.46 -13.60
N THR A 400 -21.24 -1.01 -12.34
CA THR A 400 -20.10 -0.43 -11.63
C THR A 400 -19.83 -1.02 -10.26
N ASP A 401 -20.59 -2.04 -9.81
CA ASP A 401 -20.36 -2.63 -8.48
C ASP A 401 -19.12 -3.53 -8.53
N ARG A 402 -17.95 -2.90 -8.38
CA ARG A 402 -16.64 -3.56 -8.41
C ARG A 402 -15.92 -3.35 -7.09
N ILE A 403 -15.46 -4.41 -6.46
CA ILE A 403 -14.54 -4.30 -5.33
C ILE A 403 -13.14 -4.03 -5.89
N PHE A 404 -12.52 -2.92 -5.50
CA PHE A 404 -11.11 -2.64 -5.79
C PHE A 404 -10.21 -2.78 -4.56
N ALA A 405 -10.80 -2.73 -3.36
CA ALA A 405 -10.06 -2.88 -2.12
C ALA A 405 -10.83 -3.71 -1.08
N LEU A 406 -10.09 -4.54 -0.35
CA LEU A 406 -10.55 -5.26 0.82
C LEU A 406 -9.71 -4.85 2.03
N ALA A 407 -10.37 -4.57 3.15
CA ALA A 407 -9.73 -4.29 4.43
C ALA A 407 -10.41 -5.07 5.55
N LEU A 408 -9.66 -5.42 6.59
CA LEU A 408 -10.19 -6.07 7.78
C LEU A 408 -10.46 -5.06 8.87
N GLN A 409 -11.62 -5.16 9.51
CA GLN A 409 -12.04 -4.32 10.63
C GLN A 409 -12.39 -5.24 11.81
N GLY A 410 -11.36 -5.69 12.53
CA GLY A 410 -11.50 -6.80 13.48
C GLY A 410 -11.76 -8.11 12.72
N ASP A 411 -12.84 -8.82 13.07
CA ASP A 411 -13.28 -10.04 12.37
C ASP A 411 -14.13 -9.75 11.12
N LYS A 412 -14.53 -8.49 10.91
CA LYS A 412 -15.35 -8.05 9.77
C LYS A 412 -14.50 -7.76 8.54
N ILE A 413 -15.13 -7.85 7.38
CA ILE A 413 -14.53 -7.58 6.07
C ILE A 413 -15.19 -6.33 5.49
N VAL A 414 -14.39 -5.31 5.18
CA VAL A 414 -14.81 -4.12 4.47
C VAL A 414 -14.39 -4.25 3.01
N ALA A 415 -15.35 -4.23 2.10
CA ALA A 415 -15.13 -4.18 0.66
C ALA A 415 -15.48 -2.80 0.14
N ALA A 416 -14.58 -2.21 -0.64
CA ALA A 416 -14.78 -0.89 -1.22
C ALA A 416 -14.40 -0.86 -2.68
N GLY A 417 -15.08 -0.01 -3.45
CA GLY A 417 -14.77 0.23 -4.84
C GLY A 417 -15.94 0.84 -5.61
N GLY A 418 -15.94 0.60 -6.91
CA GLY A 418 -17.04 0.92 -7.79
C GLY A 418 -17.33 2.41 -7.97
N GLY A 419 -18.34 2.68 -8.79
CA GLY A 419 -18.84 4.04 -8.99
C GLY A 419 -19.47 4.58 -7.70
N LYS A 420 -19.34 5.89 -7.46
CA LYS A 420 -19.96 6.60 -6.34
C LYS A 420 -19.47 6.19 -4.94
N PHE A 421 -18.25 5.66 -4.83
CA PHE A 421 -17.61 5.26 -3.57
C PHE A 421 -18.46 4.27 -2.77
N GLN A 422 -18.67 3.08 -3.34
CA GLN A 422 -19.41 2.02 -2.67
C GLN A 422 -18.56 1.36 -1.59
N VAL A 423 -19.15 1.14 -0.43
CA VAL A 423 -18.55 0.37 0.67
C VAL A 423 -19.57 -0.61 1.21
N VAL A 424 -19.19 -1.87 1.33
CA VAL A 424 -20.01 -2.91 1.97
C VAL A 424 -19.21 -3.53 3.08
N ARG A 425 -19.82 -3.70 4.26
CA ARG A 425 -19.23 -4.43 5.37
C ARG A 425 -19.94 -5.77 5.55
N TYR A 426 -19.14 -6.82 5.59
CA TYR A 426 -19.57 -8.19 5.85
C TYR A 426 -19.08 -8.62 7.23
N THR A 427 -19.87 -9.47 7.87
CA THR A 427 -19.47 -10.24 9.05
C THR A 427 -18.40 -11.27 8.67
N SER A 428 -17.81 -11.91 9.68
CA SER A 428 -16.81 -12.96 9.50
C SER A 428 -17.30 -14.20 8.75
N ASN A 429 -18.60 -14.39 8.53
CA ASN A 429 -19.15 -15.49 7.71
C ASN A 429 -19.65 -15.03 6.33
N GLY A 430 -19.47 -13.76 5.96
CA GLY A 430 -19.86 -13.23 4.65
C GLY A 430 -21.30 -12.71 4.55
N ALA A 431 -22.09 -12.75 5.63
CA ALA A 431 -23.37 -12.03 5.68
C ALA A 431 -23.15 -10.52 5.79
N LEU A 432 -24.06 -9.71 5.26
CA LEU A 432 -24.04 -8.25 5.45
C LEU A 432 -24.12 -7.89 6.93
N ASP A 433 -23.33 -6.90 7.34
CA ASP A 433 -23.34 -6.39 8.71
C ASP A 433 -24.29 -5.20 8.84
N SER A 434 -25.50 -5.44 9.35
CA SER A 434 -26.55 -4.43 9.50
C SER A 434 -26.19 -3.25 10.41
N THR A 435 -25.08 -3.32 11.15
CA THR A 435 -24.57 -2.21 11.98
C THR A 435 -23.71 -1.19 11.22
N PHE A 436 -23.55 -1.35 9.90
CA PHE A 436 -22.77 -0.45 9.04
C PHE A 436 -23.65 0.24 8.01
N GLY A 437 -23.56 1.56 7.93
CA GLY A 437 -24.31 2.35 6.95
C GLY A 437 -25.81 2.02 6.97
N SER A 438 -26.38 1.79 5.79
CA SER A 438 -27.72 1.27 5.60
C SER A 438 -27.66 -0.23 5.29
N ASP A 439 -27.92 -1.07 6.30
CA ASP A 439 -27.97 -2.54 6.19
C ASP A 439 -26.69 -3.16 5.60
N GLY A 440 -25.53 -2.75 6.11
CA GLY A 440 -24.22 -3.22 5.65
C GLY A 440 -23.63 -2.42 4.49
N LYS A 441 -24.36 -1.46 3.93
CA LYS A 441 -23.95 -0.73 2.72
C LYS A 441 -23.85 0.76 2.95
N VAL A 442 -22.81 1.36 2.39
CA VAL A 442 -22.70 2.79 2.14
C VAL A 442 -22.63 2.91 0.63
N ALA A 443 -23.75 3.27 0.02
CA ALA A 443 -23.84 3.52 -1.39
C ALA A 443 -23.98 5.04 -1.60
N ASP A 444 -23.28 5.56 -2.61
CA ASP A 444 -23.41 6.93 -3.07
C ASP A 444 -22.91 8.02 -2.10
N VAL A 445 -21.62 8.00 -1.78
CA VAL A 445 -21.01 9.04 -0.91
C VAL A 445 -21.05 10.44 -1.54
N PHE A 446 -21.00 10.53 -2.88
CA PHE A 446 -20.77 11.81 -3.58
C PHE A 446 -21.86 12.22 -4.59
N GLY A 447 -22.76 11.34 -5.03
CA GLY A 447 -23.78 11.64 -6.04
C GLY A 447 -23.27 11.84 -7.48
N SER A 448 -21.98 12.17 -7.66
CA SER A 448 -21.33 12.52 -8.94
C SER A 448 -20.41 11.43 -9.50
N SER A 449 -19.79 11.68 -10.66
CA SER A 449 -18.80 10.81 -11.29
C SER A 449 -17.58 10.66 -10.37
N SER A 450 -17.56 9.57 -9.63
CA SER A 450 -16.53 9.28 -8.65
C SER A 450 -16.30 7.78 -8.54
N SER A 451 -15.11 7.38 -8.14
CA SER A 451 -14.74 5.97 -7.99
C SER A 451 -13.75 5.80 -6.85
N ALA A 452 -14.01 4.82 -5.98
CA ALA A 452 -13.05 4.38 -4.97
C ALA A 452 -12.13 3.31 -5.56
N THR A 453 -10.82 3.41 -5.30
CA THR A 453 -9.80 2.49 -5.82
C THR A 453 -9.04 1.79 -4.71
N SER A 454 -8.96 2.42 -3.54
CA SER A 454 -8.20 1.92 -2.40
C SER A 454 -8.96 2.14 -1.09
N ALA A 455 -8.75 1.24 -0.14
CA ALA A 455 -9.31 1.33 1.19
C ALA A 455 -8.35 0.78 2.24
N LEU A 456 -8.35 1.38 3.43
CA LEU A 456 -7.69 0.82 4.60
C LEU A 456 -8.54 1.07 5.86
N VAL A 457 -8.31 0.27 6.88
CA VAL A 457 -8.87 0.47 8.22
C VAL A 457 -7.74 0.98 9.12
N ASP A 458 -7.96 2.13 9.77
CA ASP A 458 -6.97 2.68 10.69
C ASP A 458 -7.01 2.00 12.07
N ARG A 459 -6.06 2.35 12.95
CA ARG A 459 -5.97 1.82 14.32
C ARG A 459 -7.19 2.10 15.21
N ASP A 460 -7.99 3.10 14.85
CA ASP A 460 -9.22 3.45 15.57
C ASP A 460 -10.44 2.72 14.97
N GLY A 461 -10.21 1.83 14.00
CA GLY A 461 -11.24 1.07 13.30
C GLY A 461 -12.00 1.89 12.26
N ARG A 462 -11.56 3.10 11.90
CA ARG A 462 -12.24 3.92 10.88
C ARG A 462 -11.83 3.46 9.48
N VAL A 463 -12.72 3.65 8.50
CA VAL A 463 -12.45 3.28 7.10
C VAL A 463 -11.98 4.50 6.35
N LEU A 464 -10.79 4.43 5.77
CA LEU A 464 -10.25 5.42 4.85
C LEU A 464 -10.38 4.88 3.43
N LEU A 465 -10.82 5.71 2.49
CA LEU A 465 -10.99 5.40 1.08
C LEU A 465 -10.26 6.44 0.26
N ALA A 466 -9.72 6.06 -0.89
CA ALA A 466 -9.25 7.02 -1.88
C ALA A 466 -9.65 6.59 -3.27
N GLY A 467 -9.64 7.56 -4.17
CA GLY A 467 -9.85 7.37 -5.59
C GLY A 467 -9.95 8.71 -6.27
N GLU A 468 -10.95 8.85 -7.14
CA GLU A 468 -11.18 10.07 -7.90
C GLU A 468 -12.62 10.56 -7.77
N ARG A 469 -12.78 11.87 -7.73
CA ARG A 469 -14.09 12.54 -7.86
C ARG A 469 -13.93 13.70 -8.81
N ASP A 470 -14.78 13.74 -9.83
CA ASP A 470 -14.75 14.80 -10.85
C ASP A 470 -13.32 15.01 -11.40
N MET A 471 -12.61 13.87 -11.55
CA MET A 471 -11.23 13.74 -12.02
C MET A 471 -10.13 14.34 -11.13
N ASN A 472 -10.43 14.62 -9.86
CA ASN A 472 -9.45 14.98 -8.83
C ASN A 472 -9.22 13.83 -7.85
N THR A 473 -8.02 13.79 -7.27
CA THR A 473 -7.73 12.90 -6.14
C THR A 473 -8.62 13.25 -4.96
N VAL A 474 -9.29 12.24 -4.39
CA VAL A 474 -10.12 12.41 -3.19
C VAL A 474 -9.83 11.33 -2.17
N VAL A 475 -9.86 11.70 -0.89
CA VAL A 475 -9.78 10.80 0.26
C VAL A 475 -11.01 10.99 1.14
N VAL A 476 -11.65 9.90 1.52
CA VAL A 476 -12.82 9.88 2.39
C VAL A 476 -12.50 9.13 3.67
N ARG A 477 -12.99 9.62 4.81
CA ARG A 477 -12.99 8.86 6.06
C ARG A 477 -14.41 8.62 6.55
N LEU A 478 -14.73 7.36 6.79
CA LEU A 478 -15.93 6.90 7.49
C LEU A 478 -15.55 6.48 8.90
N ASN A 479 -16.46 6.71 9.85
CA ASN A 479 -16.32 6.18 11.20
C ASN A 479 -16.55 4.65 11.22
N THR A 480 -16.44 4.05 12.41
CA THR A 480 -16.63 2.61 12.60
C THR A 480 -18.05 2.13 12.26
N GLY A 481 -19.04 3.01 12.14
CA GLY A 481 -20.41 2.70 11.73
C GLY A 481 -20.71 2.97 10.26
N GLY A 482 -19.73 3.41 9.46
CA GLY A 482 -19.93 3.69 8.02
C GLY A 482 -20.54 5.06 7.73
N VAL A 483 -20.57 5.97 8.70
CA VAL A 483 -21.00 7.37 8.50
C VAL A 483 -19.75 8.24 8.29
N LEU A 484 -19.83 9.27 7.45
CA LEU A 484 -18.75 10.24 7.24
C LEU A 484 -18.22 10.80 8.57
N ASP A 485 -16.90 10.73 8.76
CA ASP A 485 -16.24 11.25 9.96
C ASP A 485 -16.02 12.76 9.83
N THR A 486 -16.83 13.54 10.54
CA THR A 486 -16.80 15.01 10.46
C THR A 486 -15.51 15.64 10.99
N THR A 487 -14.63 14.88 11.64
CA THR A 487 -13.31 15.34 12.12
C THR A 487 -12.20 15.23 11.06
N PHE A 488 -12.52 14.73 9.86
CA PHE A 488 -11.57 14.60 8.76
C PHE A 488 -11.87 15.59 7.65
N GLY A 489 -10.87 16.38 7.24
CA GLY A 489 -10.99 17.31 6.13
C GLY A 489 -12.25 18.19 6.23
N SER A 490 -12.95 18.34 5.11
CA SER A 490 -14.28 18.94 5.05
C SER A 490 -15.34 17.86 5.23
N ARG A 491 -15.78 17.65 6.49
CA ARG A 491 -16.89 16.75 6.86
C ARG A 491 -16.73 15.28 6.37
N GLY A 492 -15.53 14.73 6.50
CA GLY A 492 -15.21 13.36 6.09
C GLY A 492 -14.50 13.27 4.74
N VAL A 493 -14.27 14.39 4.05
CA VAL A 493 -13.75 14.42 2.68
C VAL A 493 -12.55 15.35 2.57
N VAL A 494 -11.52 14.90 1.87
CA VAL A 494 -10.38 15.70 1.45
C VAL A 494 -10.26 15.57 -0.05
N GLU A 495 -10.40 16.68 -0.78
CA GLU A 495 -10.12 16.76 -2.20
C GLU A 495 -8.75 17.40 -2.40
N VAL A 496 -7.92 16.77 -3.23
CA VAL A 496 -6.56 17.21 -3.50
C VAL A 496 -6.44 17.43 -5.01
N PRO A 497 -6.68 18.67 -5.50
CA PRO A 497 -6.45 19.00 -6.90
C PRO A 497 -4.94 19.08 -7.15
N LEU A 498 -4.39 18.09 -7.86
CA LEU A 498 -2.96 18.01 -8.14
C LEU A 498 -2.59 18.76 -9.41
N SER A 499 -3.52 18.88 -10.36
CA SER A 499 -3.35 19.67 -11.57
C SER A 499 -4.52 20.63 -11.78
N SER A 500 -4.28 21.69 -12.57
CA SER A 500 -5.35 22.58 -13.04
C SER A 500 -6.23 21.95 -14.13
N THR A 501 -5.86 20.76 -14.60
CA THR A 501 -6.53 20.06 -15.70
C THR A 501 -7.47 18.98 -15.19
N ASN A 502 -7.48 18.74 -13.87
CA ASN A 502 -8.29 17.76 -13.15
C ASN A 502 -8.23 16.41 -13.88
N TRP A 503 -7.06 15.77 -13.92
CA TRP A 503 -6.92 14.40 -14.41
C TRP A 503 -5.93 13.69 -13.50
N ASP A 504 -6.35 13.55 -12.25
CA ASP A 504 -5.54 13.05 -11.17
C ASP A 504 -6.33 11.95 -10.44
N LYS A 505 -5.66 10.84 -10.17
CA LYS A 505 -6.28 9.66 -9.56
C LYS A 505 -5.44 9.15 -8.42
N ALA A 506 -6.04 8.98 -7.25
CA ALA A 506 -5.47 8.13 -6.23
C ALA A 506 -5.68 6.67 -6.60
N ALA A 507 -4.60 5.89 -6.56
CA ALA A 507 -4.63 4.45 -6.79
C ALA A 507 -4.43 3.65 -5.50
N ALA A 508 -3.73 4.23 -4.51
CA ALA A 508 -3.39 3.54 -3.29
C ALA A 508 -3.35 4.46 -2.07
N LEU A 509 -3.69 3.90 -0.91
CA LEU A 509 -3.58 4.50 0.41
C LEU A 509 -2.72 3.64 1.33
N VAL A 510 -1.84 4.29 2.09
CA VAL A 510 -1.15 3.68 3.23
C VAL A 510 -1.11 4.62 4.42
N SER A 511 -1.18 4.08 5.64
CA SER A 511 -1.10 4.86 6.88
C SER A 511 0.27 4.67 7.54
N GLN A 512 0.91 5.79 7.88
CA GLN A 512 2.11 5.80 8.70
C GLN A 512 1.75 5.59 10.18
N THR A 513 2.72 5.17 10.99
CA THR A 513 2.53 4.87 12.42
C THR A 513 2.21 6.10 13.27
N ASP A 514 2.61 7.29 12.81
CA ASP A 514 2.27 8.58 13.42
C ASP A 514 0.85 9.06 13.07
N GLY A 515 0.11 8.28 12.26
CA GLY A 515 -1.24 8.61 11.80
C GLY A 515 -1.30 9.48 10.56
N LYS A 516 -0.17 9.88 9.96
CA LYS A 516 -0.18 10.51 8.64
C LYS A 516 -0.62 9.51 7.59
N ILE A 517 -1.30 10.01 6.57
CA ILE A 517 -1.86 9.21 5.47
C ILE A 517 -1.08 9.55 4.21
N VAL A 518 -0.61 8.54 3.50
CA VAL A 518 0.07 8.69 2.22
C VAL A 518 -0.86 8.19 1.13
N VAL A 519 -1.04 9.03 0.13
CA VAL A 519 -1.86 8.78 -1.06
C VAL A 519 -0.92 8.68 -2.25
N GLY A 520 -0.90 7.51 -2.89
CA GLY A 520 -0.15 7.26 -4.12
C GLY A 520 -1.08 7.20 -5.32
N GLY A 521 -0.62 7.72 -6.46
CA GLY A 521 -1.42 7.75 -7.67
C GLY A 521 -0.68 8.45 -8.81
N TRP A 522 -1.44 9.03 -9.73
CA TRP A 522 -0.88 9.74 -10.87
C TRP A 522 -1.66 11.01 -11.19
N VAL A 523 -1.02 11.90 -11.94
CA VAL A 523 -1.50 13.25 -12.30
C VAL A 523 -1.08 13.57 -13.73
N ASN A 524 -1.96 14.18 -14.51
CA ASN A 524 -1.60 14.77 -15.80
C ASN A 524 -1.24 16.26 -15.60
N GLU A 525 -0.02 16.66 -15.97
CA GLU A 525 0.41 18.06 -15.88
C GLU A 525 0.32 18.79 -17.24
N GLY A 526 -0.07 20.06 -17.21
CA GLY A 526 0.13 20.99 -18.32
C GLY A 526 -0.70 20.73 -19.58
N GLN A 527 -1.90 20.16 -19.46
CA GLN A 527 -2.74 19.76 -20.61
C GLN A 527 -2.03 18.77 -21.56
N THR A 528 -1.03 18.06 -21.04
CA THR A 528 -0.38 16.97 -21.77
C THR A 528 -1.10 15.66 -21.48
N SER A 529 -0.98 14.69 -22.38
CA SER A 529 -1.39 13.31 -22.11
C SER A 529 -0.34 12.54 -21.30
N SER A 530 0.57 13.24 -20.62
CA SER A 530 1.69 12.64 -19.87
C SER A 530 1.32 12.54 -18.39
N GLY A 531 0.87 11.36 -17.99
CA GLY A 531 0.71 11.00 -16.58
C GLY A 531 2.07 10.94 -15.87
N ASN A 532 2.14 11.48 -14.66
CA ASN A 532 3.29 11.44 -13.78
C ASN A 532 2.92 10.73 -12.47
N PHE A 533 3.88 10.05 -11.85
CA PHE A 533 3.66 9.50 -10.50
C PHE A 533 3.47 10.65 -9.51
N ALA A 534 2.49 10.52 -8.63
CA ALA A 534 2.22 11.48 -7.56
C ALA A 534 2.14 10.79 -6.21
N VAL A 535 2.81 11.37 -5.22
CA VAL A 535 2.68 11.00 -3.81
C VAL A 535 2.28 12.22 -3.01
N THR A 536 1.15 12.12 -2.32
CA THR A 536 0.64 13.17 -1.43
C THR A 536 0.63 12.65 0.00
N ARG A 537 0.99 13.51 0.96
CA ARG A 537 0.85 13.19 2.38
C ARG A 537 -0.14 14.13 3.06
N LEU A 538 -1.06 13.51 3.79
CA LEU A 538 -2.02 14.17 4.66
C LEU A 538 -1.66 13.93 6.13
N THR A 539 -1.98 14.90 6.97
CA THR A 539 -2.03 14.75 8.42
C THR A 539 -3.15 13.77 8.81
N ALA A 540 -3.15 13.30 10.07
CA ALA A 540 -4.22 12.46 10.59
C ALA A 540 -5.61 13.13 10.53
N GLY A 541 -5.68 14.47 10.50
CA GLY A 541 -6.91 15.25 10.34
C GLY A 541 -7.33 15.47 8.88
N GLY A 542 -6.53 15.04 7.90
CA GLY A 542 -6.82 15.19 6.48
C GLY A 542 -6.29 16.48 5.82
N ALA A 543 -5.66 17.38 6.58
CA ALA A 543 -4.96 18.54 5.98
C ALA A 543 -3.68 18.08 5.26
N LEU A 544 -3.30 18.72 4.15
CA LEU A 544 -2.02 18.50 3.47
C LEU A 544 -0.85 18.74 4.43
N ASP A 545 0.12 17.83 4.44
CA ASP A 545 1.34 17.98 5.23
C ASP A 545 2.35 18.86 4.49
N ALA A 546 2.35 20.16 4.78
CA ALA A 546 3.25 21.13 4.16
C ALA A 546 4.75 20.83 4.31
N THR A 547 5.14 19.91 5.21
CA THR A 547 6.54 19.48 5.37
C THR A 547 6.98 18.41 4.37
N PHE A 548 6.06 17.88 3.56
CA PHE A 548 6.31 16.83 2.58
C PHE A 548 6.31 17.38 1.16
N GLY A 549 7.37 17.11 0.40
CA GLY A 549 7.46 17.53 -1.00
C GLY A 549 7.23 19.03 -1.17
N ARG A 550 6.49 19.42 -2.21
CA ARG A 550 6.03 20.79 -2.44
C ARG A 550 4.61 20.95 -1.90
N GLY A 551 4.49 21.40 -0.65
CA GLY A 551 3.19 21.74 -0.06
C GLY A 551 2.28 20.54 0.23
N GLY A 552 2.85 19.36 0.45
CA GLY A 552 2.12 18.12 0.69
C GLY A 552 2.29 17.06 -0.39
N THR A 553 2.84 17.42 -1.56
CA THR A 553 2.90 16.51 -2.71
C THR A 553 4.25 16.53 -3.41
N THR A 554 4.65 15.38 -3.92
CA THR A 554 5.72 15.24 -4.91
C THR A 554 5.17 14.61 -6.18
N ILE A 555 5.44 15.24 -7.32
CA ILE A 555 5.14 14.72 -8.65
C ILE A 555 6.46 14.34 -9.31
N THR A 556 6.54 13.15 -9.89
CA THR A 556 7.75 12.57 -10.47
C THR A 556 7.46 12.00 -11.86
N PRO A 557 7.97 12.64 -12.93
CA PRO A 557 8.01 12.05 -14.25
C PRO A 557 8.95 10.84 -14.25
N VAL A 558 8.48 9.68 -14.71
CA VAL A 558 9.26 8.43 -14.72
C VAL A 558 9.81 8.17 -16.13
N ALA A 559 9.03 8.49 -17.15
CA ALA A 559 9.46 8.74 -18.51
C ALA A 559 9.81 10.23 -18.67
N LEU A 560 10.96 10.51 -19.30
CA LEU A 560 11.41 11.88 -19.57
C LEU A 560 10.83 12.44 -20.87
N ASP A 561 10.14 11.60 -21.66
CA ASP A 561 9.38 11.96 -22.85
C ASP A 561 7.87 12.08 -22.53
N ALA A 562 7.11 12.76 -23.40
CA ALA A 562 5.71 13.15 -23.18
C ALA A 562 4.69 11.97 -23.21
N LYS A 563 4.97 10.91 -22.47
CA LYS A 563 4.18 9.68 -22.44
C LYS A 563 3.61 9.44 -21.04
N ALA A 564 2.59 8.60 -20.96
CA ALA A 564 1.81 8.45 -19.75
C ALA A 564 2.42 7.42 -18.79
N ASP A 565 2.80 7.86 -17.59
CA ASP A 565 3.17 6.99 -16.48
C ASP A 565 2.02 6.92 -15.48
N PHE A 566 1.72 5.72 -15.00
CA PHE A 566 0.61 5.48 -14.07
C PHE A 566 1.12 4.74 -12.84
N ALA A 567 1.03 5.35 -11.65
CA ALA A 567 1.25 4.64 -10.40
C ALA A 567 -0.05 3.96 -9.96
N ASN A 568 -0.01 2.64 -9.78
CA ASN A 568 -1.17 1.82 -9.42
C ASN A 568 -1.13 1.34 -7.97
N ALA A 569 0.05 1.35 -7.34
CA ALA A 569 0.24 0.83 -5.99
C ALA A 569 1.17 1.72 -5.15
N ALA A 570 0.97 1.70 -3.84
CA ALA A 570 1.82 2.34 -2.85
C ALA A 570 2.06 1.39 -1.68
N ALA A 571 3.27 1.40 -1.12
CA ALA A 571 3.59 0.67 0.10
C ALA A 571 4.57 1.44 0.99
N LEU A 572 4.53 1.13 2.28
CA LEU A 572 5.52 1.57 3.25
C LEU A 572 6.63 0.51 3.35
N GLN A 573 7.86 0.93 3.08
CA GLN A 573 9.05 0.08 3.12
C GLN A 573 9.89 0.41 4.35
N SER A 574 9.79 -0.41 5.37
CA SER A 574 10.74 -0.39 6.49
C SER A 574 12.13 -0.81 6.02
N ASP A 575 13.15 -0.22 6.63
CA ASP A 575 14.53 -0.60 6.40
C ASP A 575 15.24 -0.68 7.74
N ASP A 576 15.65 -1.88 8.11
CA ASP A 576 16.36 -2.13 9.36
C ASP A 576 17.76 -1.50 9.37
N ARG A 577 18.27 -0.95 8.27
CA ARG A 577 19.56 -0.25 8.24
C ARG A 577 19.45 1.22 8.62
N ILE A 578 18.24 1.80 8.62
CA ILE A 578 17.98 3.23 8.88
C ILE A 578 16.74 3.43 9.74
N PRO A 579 16.63 4.45 10.59
CA PRO A 579 15.45 4.67 11.42
C PRO A 579 14.35 5.39 10.62
N ALA A 580 13.96 4.83 9.46
CA ALA A 580 12.99 5.43 8.56
C ALA A 580 12.17 4.37 7.82
N VAL A 581 10.89 4.68 7.60
CA VAL A 581 9.98 3.89 6.76
C VAL A 581 9.69 4.69 5.51
N ARG A 582 10.26 4.26 4.39
CA ARG A 582 10.17 4.97 3.10
C ARG A 582 8.86 4.67 2.40
N ILE A 583 8.50 5.52 1.45
CA ILE A 583 7.30 5.33 0.63
C ILE A 583 7.75 4.81 -0.73
N VAL A 584 7.15 3.73 -1.21
CA VAL A 584 7.40 3.19 -2.55
C VAL A 584 6.11 3.28 -3.35
N LEU A 585 6.19 3.76 -4.59
CA LEU A 585 5.12 3.64 -5.57
C LEU A 585 5.52 2.64 -6.65
N ALA A 586 4.55 1.91 -7.20
CA ALA A 586 4.74 1.00 -8.32
C ALA A 586 3.64 1.18 -9.37
N GLY A 587 3.99 0.96 -10.63
CA GLY A 587 3.04 1.07 -11.73
C GLY A 587 3.68 0.85 -13.10
N ALA A 588 3.19 1.56 -14.11
CA ALA A 588 3.65 1.47 -15.48
C ALA A 588 4.38 2.75 -15.91
N ARG A 589 5.48 2.57 -16.64
CA ARG A 589 6.21 3.61 -17.37
C ARG A 589 6.05 3.39 -18.86
N SER A 590 5.65 4.41 -19.60
CA SER A 590 5.31 4.29 -21.03
C SER A 590 6.34 4.96 -21.95
N ALA A 591 7.64 4.66 -21.88
CA ALA A 591 8.62 5.30 -22.77
C ALA A 591 8.82 4.55 -24.10
N ASP A 592 9.26 3.30 -24.06
CA ASP A 592 9.61 2.46 -25.22
C ASP A 592 8.76 1.18 -25.23
N GLY A 593 7.46 1.37 -24.98
CA GLY A 593 6.49 0.36 -24.55
C GLY A 593 6.33 0.35 -23.02
N LEU A 594 5.25 -0.26 -22.52
CA LEU A 594 5.02 -0.32 -21.07
C LEU A 594 6.08 -1.19 -20.38
N ALA A 595 6.64 -0.65 -19.31
CA ALA A 595 7.51 -1.36 -18.38
C ALA A 595 7.05 -1.13 -16.94
N VAL A 596 7.32 -2.09 -16.06
CA VAL A 596 7.14 -1.90 -14.62
C VAL A 596 8.10 -0.84 -14.12
N ALA A 597 7.59 0.12 -13.36
CA ALA A 597 8.40 1.15 -12.71
C ALA A 597 8.08 1.30 -11.23
N LEU A 598 9.12 1.49 -10.44
CA LEU A 598 9.03 1.80 -9.01
C LEU A 598 9.78 3.10 -8.72
N THR A 599 9.22 3.93 -7.84
CA THR A 599 9.88 5.11 -7.27
C THR A 599 9.88 5.03 -5.76
N ARG A 600 10.91 5.55 -5.10
CA ARG A 600 11.00 5.56 -3.63
C ARG A 600 11.23 6.97 -3.10
N TYR A 601 10.52 7.34 -2.05
CA TYR A 601 10.57 8.66 -1.43
C TYR A 601 10.95 8.58 0.04
N TRP A 602 11.67 9.60 0.49
CA TRP A 602 11.95 9.80 1.90
C TRP A 602 10.68 10.22 2.66
N PRO A 603 10.44 9.66 3.86
CA PRO A 603 9.34 10.08 4.72
C PRO A 603 9.66 11.40 5.44
#